data_AF-A0A0Q8R8N9-F1
#
_entry.id   AF-A0A0Q8R8N9-F1
#
_cell.length_a   1.000
_cell.length_b   1.000
_cell.length_c   1.000
_cell.angle_alpha   90.00
_cell.angle_beta   90.00
_cell.angle_gamma   90.00
#
_symmetry.space_group_name_H-M   'P 1'
#
loop_
_entity.id
_entity.type
_entity.pdbx_description
1 polymer ?
#
loop_
_entity_poly.entity_id
_entity_poly.type
_entity_poly.pdbx_seq_one_letter_code
_entity_poly.pdbx_strand_id
1 'polypeptide(L)'
;MQNPGNSPAESLGEEISIGNTLLQLLKQEQEHLIHANLDGLTGVTEEKTKAVTRMTELALRRHRTLAAAGFEASESGMQRWVATAPAALIKSWDDLLGLAREAKELNRTNGLLINQHMTRNQNALNVLQGNQNGSGMYGPNGQATSKNSSRTLVVG
;
A
#
# COMPACT_ATOMS: atom_id res chain seq x y z
N MET A 1 -43.35 3.89 -7.08
CA MET A 1 -43.15 4.78 -5.91
C MET A 1 -41.79 4.46 -5.31
N GLN A 2 -40.74 5.22 -5.67
CA GLN A 2 -39.41 5.09 -5.06
C GLN A 2 -39.44 5.82 -3.71
N ASN A 3 -39.14 5.11 -2.62
CA ASN A 3 -39.07 5.69 -1.27
C ASN A 3 -37.93 6.72 -1.22
N PRO A 4 -38.18 8.01 -0.91
CA PRO A 4 -37.19 9.08 -1.02
C PRO A 4 -36.16 9.13 0.12
N GLY A 5 -35.90 8.03 0.82
CA GLY A 5 -34.99 8.00 1.97
C GLY A 5 -34.06 6.79 2.04
N ASN A 6 -33.75 6.16 0.90
CA ASN A 6 -32.80 5.05 0.83
C ASN A 6 -32.19 4.90 -0.58
N SER A 7 -31.84 6.02 -1.22
CA SER A 7 -31.23 5.98 -2.56
C SER A 7 -29.76 5.53 -2.47
N PRO A 8 -29.28 4.65 -3.36
CA PRO A 8 -27.85 4.32 -3.47
C PRO A 8 -26.93 5.53 -3.69
N ALA A 9 -27.47 6.69 -4.09
CA ALA A 9 -26.73 7.94 -4.23
C ALA A 9 -26.38 8.63 -2.91
N GLU A 10 -27.11 8.38 -1.83
CA GLU A 10 -27.01 9.18 -0.60
C GLU A 10 -25.63 9.08 0.06
N SER A 11 -24.97 7.91 -0.04
CA SER A 11 -23.63 7.72 0.51
C SER A 11 -22.50 8.24 -0.39
N LEU A 12 -22.75 8.54 -1.67
CA LEU A 12 -21.69 8.87 -2.63
C LEU A 12 -20.93 10.15 -2.28
N GLY A 13 -21.63 11.18 -1.79
CA GLY A 13 -20.96 12.42 -1.39
C GLY A 13 -19.99 12.19 -0.23
N GLU A 14 -20.38 11.36 0.73
CA GLU A 14 -19.52 10.96 1.86
C GLU A 14 -18.37 10.06 1.39
N GLU A 15 -18.64 9.09 0.52
CA GLU A 15 -17.62 8.21 -0.09
C GLU A 15 -16.54 9.03 -0.82
N ILE A 16 -16.93 10.04 -1.60
CA ILE A 16 -15.99 10.94 -2.29
C ILE A 16 -15.16 11.73 -1.27
N SER A 17 -15.77 12.25 -0.20
CA SER A 17 -15.05 13.00 0.83
C SER A 17 -14.02 12.14 1.56
N ILE A 18 -14.41 10.92 1.95
CA ILE A 18 -13.50 9.97 2.60
C ILE A 18 -12.42 9.49 1.61
N GLY A 19 -12.76 9.31 0.33
CA GLY A 19 -11.81 8.94 -0.73
C GLY A 19 -10.74 9.99 -0.94
N ASN A 20 -11.12 11.27 -0.96
CA ASN A 20 -10.17 12.38 -1.00
C ASN A 20 -9.27 12.42 0.24
N THR A 21 -9.85 12.19 1.42
CA THR A 21 -9.08 12.12 2.68
C THR A 21 -8.04 11.00 2.63
N LEU A 22 -8.45 9.81 2.20
CA LEU A 22 -7.56 8.66 2.03
C LEU A 22 -6.43 8.97 1.03
N LEU A 23 -6.76 9.65 -0.07
CA LEU A 23 -5.77 10.06 -1.06
C LEU A 23 -4.72 11.02 -0.47
N GLN A 24 -5.13 11.99 0.35
CA GLN A 24 -4.20 12.89 1.03
C GLN A 24 -3.31 12.13 2.03
N LEU A 25 -3.89 11.19 2.79
CA LEU A 25 -3.12 10.34 3.72
C LEU A 25 -2.08 9.49 2.99
N LEU A 26 -2.42 8.93 1.82
CA LEU A 26 -1.48 8.17 1.00
C LEU A 26 -0.33 9.04 0.45
N LYS A 27 -0.61 10.30 0.11
CA LYS A 27 0.41 11.28 -0.29
C LYS A 27 1.32 11.66 0.88
N GLN A 28 0.76 11.89 2.06
CA GLN A 28 1.54 12.14 3.28
C GLN A 28 2.42 10.94 3.66
N GLU A 29 1.89 9.72 3.57
CA GLU A 29 2.65 8.49 3.75
C GLU A 29 3.84 8.41 2.78
N GLN A 30 3.62 8.75 1.51
CA GLN A 30 4.67 8.78 0.51
C GLN A 30 5.79 9.74 0.90
N GLU A 31 5.45 10.97 1.29
CA GLU A 31 6.43 11.99 1.73
C GLU A 31 7.22 11.50 2.96
N HIS A 32 6.55 10.93 3.96
CA HIS A 32 7.24 10.36 5.12
C HIS A 32 8.16 9.19 4.75
N LEU A 33 7.75 8.34 3.80
CA LEU A 33 8.60 7.25 3.28
C LEU A 33 9.81 7.79 2.52
N ILE A 34 9.66 8.86 1.74
CA ILE A 34 10.77 9.50 1.02
C ILE A 34 11.77 10.09 2.02
N HIS A 35 11.29 10.76 3.07
CA HIS A 35 12.12 11.38 4.10
C HIS A 35 12.58 10.43 5.21
N ALA A 36 12.20 9.15 5.16
CA ALA A 36 12.45 8.15 6.21
C ALA A 36 11.99 8.60 7.62
N ASN A 37 10.91 9.38 7.70
CA ASN A 37 10.34 9.83 8.97
C ASN A 37 9.40 8.77 9.54
N LEU A 38 9.93 7.91 10.42
CA LEU A 38 9.19 6.80 11.02
C LEU A 38 8.09 7.25 11.99
N ASP A 39 8.32 8.32 12.77
CA ASP A 39 7.35 8.82 13.74
C ASP A 39 6.08 9.35 13.04
N GLY A 40 6.26 10.01 11.89
CA GLY A 40 5.15 10.49 11.06
C GLY A 40 4.32 9.35 10.43
N LEU A 41 4.94 8.19 10.16
CA LEU A 41 4.25 7.05 9.54
C LEU A 41 3.23 6.39 10.47
N THR A 42 3.49 6.36 11.78
CA THR A 42 2.56 5.75 12.74
C THR A 42 1.23 6.50 12.77
N GLY A 43 1.26 7.83 12.86
CA GLY A 43 0.04 8.67 12.87
C GLY A 43 -0.76 8.55 11.56
N VAL A 44 -0.09 8.55 10.41
CA VAL A 44 -0.75 8.38 9.11
C VAL A 44 -1.37 6.98 8.96
N THR A 45 -0.75 5.95 9.52
CA THR A 45 -1.27 4.56 9.48
C THR A 45 -2.59 4.41 10.24
N GLU A 46 -2.71 5.06 11.41
CA GLU A 46 -3.93 5.03 12.21
C GLU A 46 -5.10 5.72 11.48
N GLU A 47 -4.87 6.93 10.96
CA GLU A 47 -5.89 7.68 10.20
C GLU A 47 -6.29 6.97 8.91
N LYS A 48 -5.33 6.35 8.21
CA LYS A 48 -5.60 5.53 7.02
C LYS A 48 -6.52 4.35 7.35
N THR A 49 -6.28 3.67 8.47
CA THR A 49 -7.12 2.56 8.95
C THR A 49 -8.56 3.03 9.18
N LYS A 50 -8.75 4.17 9.86
CA LYS A 50 -10.08 4.76 10.10
C LYS A 50 -10.79 5.09 8.79
N ALA A 51 -10.11 5.73 7.85
CA ALA A 51 -10.66 6.10 6.55
C ALA A 51 -11.08 4.86 5.71
N VAL A 52 -10.26 3.81 5.69
CA VAL A 52 -10.56 2.55 4.98
C VAL A 52 -11.75 1.83 5.60
N THR A 53 -11.82 1.76 6.93
CA THR A 53 -12.99 1.19 7.62
C THR A 53 -14.25 1.96 7.26
N ARG A 54 -14.22 3.29 7.31
CA ARG A 54 -15.38 4.12 6.96
C ARG A 54 -15.81 3.94 5.52
N MET A 55 -14.86 3.90 4.58
CA MET A 55 -15.14 3.63 3.17
C MET A 55 -15.82 2.27 2.97
N THR A 56 -15.38 1.24 3.70
CA THR A 56 -15.95 -0.11 3.64
C THR A 56 -17.39 -0.15 4.14
N GLU A 57 -17.68 0.55 5.25
CA GLU A 57 -19.03 0.69 5.78
C GLU A 57 -19.98 1.37 4.78
N LEU A 58 -19.53 2.45 4.15
CA LEU A 58 -20.31 3.19 3.16
C LEU A 58 -20.58 2.34 1.91
N ALA A 59 -19.56 1.65 1.39
CA ALA A 59 -19.73 0.75 0.26
C ALA A 59 -20.73 -0.39 0.56
N LEU A 60 -20.67 -0.97 1.77
CA LEU A 60 -21.63 -1.98 2.20
C LEU A 60 -23.05 -1.41 2.31
N ARG A 61 -23.20 -0.20 2.83
CA ARG A 61 -24.48 0.51 2.87
C ARG A 61 -25.03 0.73 1.45
N ARG A 62 -24.20 1.22 0.53
CA ARG A 62 -24.53 1.41 -0.89
C ARG A 62 -25.00 0.11 -1.54
N HIS A 63 -24.26 -0.99 -1.35
CA HIS A 63 -24.65 -2.30 -1.85
C HIS A 63 -25.98 -2.80 -1.29
N ARG A 64 -26.26 -2.57 0.00
CA ARG A 64 -27.56 -2.92 0.60
C ARG A 64 -28.71 -2.10 0.01
N THR A 65 -28.53 -0.80 -0.17
CA THR A 65 -29.55 0.05 -0.81
C THR A 65 -29.77 -0.31 -2.28
N LEU A 66 -28.70 -0.71 -2.97
CA LEU A 66 -28.74 -1.14 -4.37
C LEU A 66 -29.50 -2.46 -4.53
N ALA A 67 -29.26 -3.42 -3.62
CA ALA A 67 -30.02 -4.66 -3.54
C ALA A 67 -31.51 -4.40 -3.28
N ALA A 68 -31.83 -3.49 -2.35
CA ALA A 68 -33.21 -3.09 -2.06
C ALA A 68 -33.90 -2.40 -3.25
N ALA A 69 -33.13 -1.77 -4.14
CA ALA A 69 -33.62 -1.19 -5.39
C ALA A 69 -33.78 -2.21 -6.53
N GLY A 70 -33.50 -3.50 -6.29
CA GLY A 70 -33.64 -4.59 -7.27
C GLY A 70 -32.42 -4.79 -8.18
N PHE A 71 -31.28 -4.17 -7.86
CA PHE A 71 -30.03 -4.32 -8.60
C PHE A 71 -29.09 -5.28 -7.86
N GLU A 72 -28.07 -5.74 -8.56
CA GLU A 72 -27.02 -6.57 -7.96
C GLU A 72 -26.24 -5.76 -6.91
N ALA A 73 -25.94 -6.36 -5.75
CA ALA A 73 -25.18 -5.74 -4.66
C ALA A 73 -23.67 -5.66 -4.96
N SER A 74 -23.33 -5.03 -6.09
CA SER A 74 -21.97 -4.97 -6.62
C SER A 74 -21.76 -3.70 -7.45
N GLU A 75 -20.51 -3.44 -7.83
CA GLU A 75 -20.19 -2.32 -8.72
C GLU A 75 -20.81 -2.47 -10.11
N SER A 76 -21.03 -3.70 -10.57
CA SER A 76 -21.72 -3.94 -11.84
C SER A 76 -23.21 -3.54 -11.75
N GLY A 77 -23.82 -3.73 -10.57
CA GLY A 77 -25.16 -3.25 -10.27
C GLY A 77 -25.21 -1.73 -10.17
N MET A 78 -24.19 -1.12 -9.55
CA MET A 78 -24.10 0.33 -9.41
C MET A 78 -23.98 1.01 -10.78
N GLN A 79 -23.12 0.49 -11.65
CA GLN A 79 -22.97 0.99 -13.02
C GLN A 79 -24.30 0.97 -13.78
N ARG A 80 -25.06 -0.13 -13.67
CA ARG A 80 -26.38 -0.27 -14.31
C ARG A 80 -27.41 0.70 -13.74
N TRP A 81 -27.39 0.90 -12.43
CA TRP A 81 -28.30 1.83 -11.77
C TRP A 81 -28.01 3.29 -12.16
N VAL A 82 -26.74 3.69 -12.10
CA VAL A 82 -26.25 5.04 -12.45
C VAL A 82 -26.47 5.38 -13.92
N ALA A 83 -26.42 4.40 -14.82
CA ALA A 83 -26.64 4.64 -16.26
C ALA A 83 -28.01 5.26 -16.59
N THR A 84 -28.99 5.14 -15.70
CA THR A 84 -30.33 5.73 -15.85
C THR A 84 -30.52 7.02 -15.06
N ALA A 85 -29.49 7.50 -14.36
CA ALA A 85 -29.56 8.61 -13.43
C ALA A 85 -29.15 9.95 -14.07
N PRO A 86 -29.40 11.09 -13.39
CA PRO A 86 -28.96 12.40 -13.87
C PRO A 86 -27.44 12.50 -14.04
N ALA A 87 -26.98 13.33 -14.97
CA ALA A 87 -25.56 13.51 -15.30
C ALA A 87 -24.67 13.84 -14.08
N ALA A 88 -25.19 14.58 -13.10
CA ALA A 88 -24.46 14.89 -11.87
C ALA A 88 -24.12 13.63 -11.05
N LEU A 89 -25.02 12.65 -11.03
CA LEU A 89 -24.81 11.39 -10.30
C LEU A 89 -23.83 10.48 -11.04
N ILE A 90 -23.94 10.42 -12.37
CA ILE A 90 -22.98 9.72 -13.23
C ILE A 90 -21.58 10.25 -12.96
N LYS A 91 -21.42 11.57 -12.97
CA LYS A 91 -20.15 12.23 -12.66
C LYS A 91 -19.64 11.87 -11.26
N SER A 92 -20.50 11.92 -10.25
CA SER A 92 -20.11 11.59 -8.86
C SER A 92 -19.61 10.15 -8.73
N TRP A 93 -20.25 9.21 -9.43
CA TRP A 93 -19.81 7.82 -9.49
C TRP A 93 -18.45 7.68 -10.19
N ASP A 94 -18.28 8.34 -11.34
CA ASP A 94 -17.01 8.36 -12.07
C ASP A 94 -15.88 8.98 -11.25
N ASP A 95 -16.15 10.06 -10.51
CA ASP A 95 -15.19 10.73 -9.61
C ASP A 95 -14.73 9.76 -8.51
N LEU A 96 -15.66 9.01 -7.90
CA LEU A 96 -15.32 7.99 -6.90
C LEU A 96 -14.46 6.86 -7.48
N LEU A 97 -14.78 6.37 -8.69
CA LEU A 97 -13.95 5.38 -9.38
C LEU A 97 -12.56 5.93 -9.72
N GLY A 98 -12.46 7.21 -10.08
CA GLY A 98 -11.20 7.93 -10.29
C GLY A 98 -10.34 7.96 -9.02
N LEU A 99 -10.92 8.35 -7.89
CA LEU A 99 -10.25 8.37 -6.59
C LEU A 99 -9.73 6.98 -6.19
N ALA A 100 -10.53 5.93 -6.39
CA ALA A 100 -10.13 4.55 -6.09
C ALA A 100 -8.91 4.11 -6.93
N ARG A 101 -8.87 4.49 -8.22
CA ARG A 101 -7.72 4.19 -9.10
C ARG A 101 -6.46 4.92 -8.64
N GLU A 102 -6.55 6.22 -8.33
CA GLU A 102 -5.40 7.00 -7.86
C GLU A 102 -4.87 6.47 -6.52
N ALA A 103 -5.78 6.18 -5.57
CA ALA A 103 -5.42 5.59 -4.29
C ALA A 103 -4.69 4.25 -4.45
N LYS A 104 -5.12 3.40 -5.38
CA LYS A 104 -4.47 2.12 -5.68
C LYS A 104 -3.04 2.30 -6.19
N GLU A 105 -2.80 3.26 -7.08
CA GLU A 105 -1.46 3.53 -7.61
C GLU A 105 -0.52 4.13 -6.56
N LEU A 106 -1.02 5.03 -5.70
CA LEU A 106 -0.24 5.54 -4.58
C LEU A 106 0.10 4.43 -3.59
N ASN A 107 -0.87 3.58 -3.24
CA ASN A 107 -0.63 2.45 -2.35
C ASN A 107 0.44 1.50 -2.92
N ARG A 108 0.38 1.19 -4.23
CA ARG A 108 1.40 0.40 -4.91
C ARG A 108 2.78 1.05 -4.81
N THR A 109 2.86 2.36 -5.03
CA THR A 109 4.12 3.12 -4.98
C THR A 109 4.70 3.15 -3.56
N ASN A 110 3.86 3.39 -2.55
CA ASN A 110 4.26 3.36 -1.13
C ASN A 110 4.76 1.96 -0.74
N GLY A 111 4.10 0.89 -1.21
CA GLY A 111 4.56 -0.48 -1.02
C GLY A 111 5.95 -0.75 -1.60
N LEU A 112 6.27 -0.18 -2.77
CA LEU A 112 7.62 -0.29 -3.34
C LEU A 112 8.68 0.41 -2.50
N LEU A 113 8.38 1.61 -1.97
CA LEU A 113 9.29 2.35 -1.10
C LEU A 113 9.57 1.60 0.21
N ILE A 114 8.54 1.04 0.84
CA ILE A 114 8.67 0.22 2.04
C ILE A 114 9.60 -0.98 1.78
N ASN A 115 9.39 -1.70 0.68
CA ASN A 115 10.24 -2.84 0.31
C ASN A 115 11.70 -2.43 0.07
N GLN A 116 11.94 -1.26 -0.52
CA GLN A 116 13.29 -0.74 -0.74
C GLN A 116 13.99 -0.43 0.59
N HIS A 117 13.29 0.20 1.54
CA HIS A 117 13.82 0.45 2.88
C HIS A 117 14.15 -0.85 3.62
N MET A 118 13.27 -1.84 3.57
CA MET A 118 13.51 -3.16 4.16
C MET A 118 14.75 -3.85 3.57
N THR A 119 14.89 -3.82 2.24
CA THR A 119 16.06 -4.41 1.57
C THR A 119 17.36 -3.71 1.98
N ARG A 120 17.36 -2.37 2.05
CA ARG A 120 18.53 -1.60 2.50
C ARG A 120 18.88 -1.90 3.95
N ASN A 121 17.89 -1.95 4.84
CA ASN A 121 18.09 -2.25 6.24
C ASN A 121 18.63 -3.68 6.44
N GLN A 122 18.11 -4.68 5.72
CA GLN A 122 18.63 -6.04 5.79
C GLN A 122 20.08 -6.12 5.29
N ASN A 123 20.41 -5.42 4.20
CA ASN A 123 21.77 -5.36 3.68
C ASN A 123 22.72 -4.68 4.68
N ALA A 124 22.30 -3.57 5.28
CA ALA A 124 23.07 -2.88 6.32
C ALA A 124 23.28 -3.77 7.54
N LEU A 125 22.24 -4.48 8.00
CA LEU A 125 22.35 -5.46 9.08
C LEU A 125 23.30 -6.61 8.71
N ASN A 126 23.25 -7.14 7.49
CA ASN A 126 24.16 -8.20 7.03
C ASN A 126 25.64 -7.72 7.02
N VAL A 127 25.87 -6.46 6.63
CA VAL A 127 27.21 -5.84 6.67
C VAL A 127 27.66 -5.63 8.12
N LEU A 128 26.80 -5.09 8.99
CA LEU A 128 27.12 -4.84 10.40
C LEU A 128 27.30 -6.13 11.21
N GLN A 129 26.51 -7.17 10.93
CA GLN A 129 26.65 -8.50 11.52
C GLN A 129 27.83 -9.28 10.94
N GLY A 130 28.51 -8.72 9.93
CA GLY A 130 29.77 -9.20 9.38
C GLY A 130 29.76 -10.68 9.06
N ASN A 131 29.16 -11.10 7.92
CA ASN A 131 29.36 -12.41 7.28
C ASN A 131 29.89 -13.53 8.22
N GLN A 132 29.13 -13.88 9.27
CA GLN A 132 29.55 -14.95 10.19
C GLN A 132 29.51 -16.34 9.53
N ASN A 133 29.08 -16.42 8.27
CA ASN A 133 28.99 -17.66 7.48
C ASN A 133 29.95 -17.70 6.28
N GLY A 134 30.95 -16.81 6.22
CA GLY A 134 31.95 -16.76 5.14
C GLY A 134 33.37 -16.83 5.69
N SER A 135 33.85 -18.05 5.87
CA SER A 135 35.23 -18.46 6.15
C SER A 135 36.35 -17.46 5.77
N GLY A 136 37.05 -16.99 6.80
CA GLY A 136 38.51 -16.85 6.82
C GLY A 136 39.12 -15.67 6.07
N MET A 137 39.29 -14.54 6.75
CA MET A 137 40.54 -13.77 6.72
C MET A 137 40.52 -12.65 7.77
N TYR A 138 41.64 -12.49 8.46
CA TYR A 138 41.92 -11.59 9.58
C TYR A 138 41.52 -12.06 10.98
N GLY A 139 42.41 -12.86 11.58
CA GLY A 139 42.55 -12.88 13.03
C GLY A 139 43.27 -11.60 13.52
N PRO A 140 43.03 -11.14 14.74
CA PRO A 140 43.55 -9.87 15.29
C PRO A 140 45.09 -9.78 15.44
N ASN A 141 45.85 -10.81 15.04
CA ASN A 141 47.32 -10.82 15.10
C ASN A 141 48.03 -10.87 13.73
N GLY A 142 47.34 -10.57 12.62
CA GLY A 142 48.02 -10.22 11.34
C GLY A 142 48.97 -11.27 10.72
N GLN A 143 48.94 -12.52 11.17
CA GLN A 143 49.80 -13.57 10.60
C GLN A 143 49.08 -14.25 9.43
N ALA A 144 49.43 -13.82 8.22
CA ALA A 144 49.08 -14.52 7.00
C ALA A 144 49.92 -15.80 6.89
N THR A 145 49.35 -16.97 7.19
CA THR A 145 50.02 -18.23 6.85
C THR A 145 49.91 -18.44 5.34
N SER A 146 50.88 -17.91 4.61
CA SER A 146 51.16 -18.35 3.25
C SER A 146 51.39 -19.86 3.28
N LYS A 147 50.53 -20.63 2.59
CA LYS A 147 50.77 -22.05 2.34
C LYS A 147 52.00 -22.16 1.42
N ASN A 148 53.19 -22.25 2.02
CA ASN A 148 54.38 -22.73 1.33
C ASN A 148 54.15 -24.17 0.90
N SER A 149 53.74 -24.36 -0.36
CA SER A 149 53.77 -25.64 -1.04
C SER A 149 55.23 -26.00 -1.35
N SER A 150 55.92 -26.61 -0.40
CA SER A 150 57.17 -27.32 -0.64
C SER A 150 56.91 -28.51 -1.55
N ARG A 151 57.20 -28.37 -2.85
CA ARG A 151 57.34 -29.51 -3.77
C ARG A 151 58.79 -30.00 -3.71
N THR A 152 58.98 -31.09 -3.00
CA THR A 152 60.20 -31.91 -2.99
C THR A 152 60.47 -32.44 -4.40
N LEU A 153 61.69 -32.20 -4.90
CA LEU A 153 62.26 -32.89 -6.05
C LEU A 153 62.69 -34.30 -5.60
N VAL A 154 62.19 -35.34 -6.26
CA VAL A 154 62.74 -36.69 -6.19
C VAL A 154 63.48 -36.95 -7.50
N VAL A 155 64.79 -37.18 -7.38
CA VAL A 155 65.66 -37.78 -8.39
C VAL A 155 65.89 -39.22 -7.96
N GLY A 156 65.62 -40.16 -8.86
CA GLY A 156 65.85 -41.60 -8.71
C GLY A 156 65.55 -42.29 -10.02
#